data_AF-W5SJN0-F1
#
_entry.id   AF-W5SJN0-F1
#
_cell.length_a   1.000
_cell.length_b   1.000
_cell.length_c   1.000
_cell.angle_alpha   90.00
_cell.angle_beta   90.00
_cell.angle_gamma   90.00
#
_symmetry.space_group_name_H-M   'P 1'
#
loop_
_entity.id
_entity.type
_entity.pdbx_description
1 polymer ?
#
loop_
_entity_poly.entity_id
_entity_poly.type
_entity_poly.pdbx_seq_one_letter_code
_entity_poly.pdbx_strand_id
1 'polypeptide(L)'
;SQDNPEEFSSDNKVTICKTTLNSILDRVLETNAKARELKSQFSITKSQLGLKFMKAFNNYLELELEDCIEEINLLEREIKMIQNKGNSRELQDKKIKLKDLKRAKEDKTMKLCYETMKKLKIADLDESRFKFGGINKWIYTVVAFLSLCRGNISVNLVLILHLL
;
A
#
# COMPACT_ATOMS: atom_id res chain seq x y z
N SER A 1 -26.46 -75.11 27.30
CA SER A 1 -25.14 -74.49 27.11
C SER A 1 -24.66 -74.85 25.72
N GLN A 2 -24.80 -73.92 24.79
CA GLN A 2 -23.87 -73.69 23.70
C GLN A 2 -24.25 -72.33 23.11
N ASP A 3 -23.71 -71.30 23.75
CA ASP A 3 -23.64 -69.95 23.22
C ASP A 3 -22.75 -69.99 21.98
N ASN A 4 -23.29 -69.54 20.85
CA ASN A 4 -22.50 -68.94 19.79
C ASN A 4 -23.31 -67.76 19.26
N PRO A 5 -23.07 -66.54 19.76
CA PRO A 5 -23.51 -65.36 19.03
C PRO A 5 -22.60 -65.23 17.82
N GLU A 6 -23.20 -65.38 16.63
CA GLU A 6 -22.55 -65.03 15.37
C GLU A 6 -21.88 -63.65 15.49
N GLU A 7 -20.61 -63.65 15.13
CA GLU A 7 -19.72 -62.53 14.88
C GLU A 7 -20.47 -61.22 14.55
N PHE A 8 -20.34 -60.21 15.43
CA PHE A 8 -20.64 -58.84 15.06
C PHE A 8 -19.61 -58.39 14.02
N SER A 9 -19.91 -58.63 12.75
CA SER A 9 -19.30 -57.92 11.62
C SER A 9 -19.59 -56.42 11.80
N SER A 10 -18.60 -55.70 12.29
CA SER A 10 -18.65 -54.24 12.40
C SER A 10 -18.33 -53.58 11.06
N ASP A 11 -19.03 -53.98 10.00
CA ASP A 11 -19.09 -53.19 8.77
C ASP A 11 -20.22 -52.18 8.91
N ASN A 12 -19.97 -51.09 9.64
CA ASN A 12 -20.85 -49.92 9.72
C ASN A 12 -20.90 -49.20 8.35
N LYS A 13 -21.50 -49.85 7.35
CA LYS A 13 -21.66 -49.33 6.00
C LYS A 13 -22.77 -48.29 5.99
N VAL A 14 -22.39 -47.02 6.16
CA VAL A 14 -23.31 -45.88 6.02
C VAL A 14 -23.73 -45.77 4.55
N THR A 15 -25.01 -45.99 4.27
CA THR A 15 -25.57 -45.83 2.92
C THR A 15 -26.22 -44.45 2.82
N ILE A 16 -25.64 -43.56 2.01
CA ILE A 16 -26.20 -42.21 1.78
C ILE A 16 -27.02 -42.25 0.48
N CYS A 17 -28.24 -41.71 0.52
CA CYS A 17 -29.07 -41.57 -0.66
C CYS A 17 -28.43 -40.59 -1.66
N LYS A 18 -28.43 -40.93 -2.95
CA LYS A 18 -27.86 -40.11 -4.03
C LYS A 18 -28.43 -38.67 -4.06
N THR A 19 -29.71 -38.50 -3.75
CA THR A 19 -30.37 -37.19 -3.70
C THR A 19 -29.83 -36.31 -2.56
N THR A 20 -29.60 -36.90 -1.38
CA THR A 20 -28.99 -36.22 -0.22
C THR A 20 -27.54 -35.84 -0.51
N LEU A 21 -26.78 -36.71 -1.17
CA LEU A 21 -25.41 -36.39 -1.58
C LEU A 21 -25.38 -35.21 -2.56
N ASN A 22 -26.25 -35.23 -3.58
CA ASN A 22 -26.33 -34.16 -4.58
C ASN A 22 -26.74 -32.83 -3.95
N SER A 23 -27.72 -32.81 -3.05
CA SER A 23 -28.15 -31.56 -2.40
C SER A 23 -27.07 -30.96 -1.49
N ILE A 24 -26.28 -31.80 -0.81
CA ILE A 24 -25.10 -31.35 -0.06
C ILE A 24 -24.05 -30.77 -1.01
N LEU A 25 -23.78 -31.46 -2.13
CA LEU A 25 -22.81 -31.00 -3.12
C LEU A 25 -23.20 -29.66 -3.72
N ASP A 26 -24.46 -29.49 -4.13
CA ASP A 26 -24.99 -28.24 -4.68
C ASP A 26 -24.83 -27.09 -3.68
N ARG A 27 -25.17 -27.33 -2.40
CA ARG A 27 -25.03 -26.33 -1.34
C ARG A 27 -23.57 -25.93 -1.08
N VAL A 28 -22.66 -26.90 -1.12
CA VAL A 28 -21.21 -26.64 -0.98
C VAL A 28 -20.68 -25.84 -2.16
N LEU A 29 -21.10 -26.18 -3.39
CA LEU A 29 -20.71 -25.45 -4.60
C LEU A 29 -21.22 -24.01 -4.56
N GLU A 30 -22.48 -23.80 -4.18
CA GLU A 30 -23.08 -22.46 -4.04
C GLU A 30 -22.36 -21.63 -2.96
N THR A 31 -22.12 -22.22 -1.79
CA THR A 31 -21.41 -21.55 -0.68
C THR A 31 -20.00 -21.17 -1.08
N ASN A 32 -19.29 -22.05 -1.79
CA ASN A 32 -17.95 -21.78 -2.30
C ASN A 32 -17.95 -20.66 -3.37
N ALA A 33 -18.94 -20.63 -4.25
CA ALA A 33 -19.10 -19.56 -5.23
C ALA A 33 -19.30 -18.20 -4.53
N LYS A 34 -20.20 -18.14 -3.54
CA LYS A 34 -20.43 -16.94 -2.73
C LYS A 34 -19.18 -16.49 -1.97
N ALA A 35 -18.43 -17.42 -1.38
CA ALA A 35 -17.19 -17.11 -0.68
C ALA A 35 -16.11 -16.54 -1.62
N ARG A 36 -15.99 -17.07 -2.85
CA ARG A 36 -15.08 -16.54 -3.87
C ARG A 36 -15.47 -15.13 -4.30
N GLU A 37 -16.76 -14.88 -4.51
CA GLU A 37 -17.27 -13.56 -4.88
C GLU A 37 -16.99 -12.54 -3.78
N LEU A 38 -17.32 -12.85 -2.52
CA LEU A 38 -17.04 -11.97 -1.38
C LEU A 38 -15.54 -11.66 -1.26
N LYS A 39 -14.67 -12.66 -1.45
CA LYS A 39 -13.22 -12.46 -1.45
C LYS A 39 -12.77 -11.51 -2.57
N SER A 40 -13.37 -11.63 -3.75
CA SER A 40 -13.11 -10.73 -4.89
C SER A 40 -13.54 -9.30 -4.56
N GLN A 41 -14.78 -9.11 -4.10
CA GLN A 41 -15.32 -7.80 -3.72
C GLN A 41 -14.51 -7.13 -2.62
N PHE A 42 -14.07 -7.89 -1.62
CA PHE A 42 -13.19 -7.40 -0.57
C PHE A 42 -11.86 -6.91 -1.14
N SER A 43 -11.23 -7.69 -2.03
CA SER A 43 -9.98 -7.32 -2.70
C SER A 43 -10.12 -6.04 -3.52
N ILE A 44 -11.22 -5.89 -4.27
CA ILE A 44 -11.54 -4.70 -5.06
C ILE A 44 -11.71 -3.48 -4.14
N THR A 45 -12.55 -3.61 -3.10
CA THR A 45 -12.84 -2.52 -2.15
C THR A 45 -11.57 -2.07 -1.44
N LYS A 46 -10.73 -3.02 -1.00
CA LYS A 46 -9.42 -2.73 -0.39
C LYS A 46 -8.53 -1.93 -1.35
N SER A 47 -8.49 -2.32 -2.62
CA SER A 47 -7.69 -1.64 -3.64
C SER A 47 -8.20 -0.23 -3.92
N GLN A 48 -9.52 -0.04 -4.01
CA GLN A 48 -10.15 1.27 -4.19
C GLN A 48 -9.92 2.21 -3.02
N LEU A 49 -10.08 1.73 -1.78
CA LEU A 49 -9.77 2.51 -0.58
C LEU A 49 -8.33 3.00 -0.61
N GLY A 50 -7.44 2.10 -0.99
CA GLY A 50 -6.05 2.39 -1.22
C GLY A 50 -5.76 3.50 -2.22
N LEU A 51 -6.37 3.43 -3.41
CA LEU A 51 -6.24 4.47 -4.43
C LEU A 51 -6.77 5.83 -3.92
N LYS A 52 -7.89 5.83 -3.20
CA LYS A 52 -8.44 7.05 -2.58
C LYS A 52 -7.47 7.64 -1.56
N PHE A 53 -6.87 6.80 -0.72
CA PHE A 53 -5.85 7.23 0.23
C PHE A 53 -4.66 7.87 -0.49
N MET A 54 -4.11 7.20 -1.51
CA MET A 54 -2.97 7.74 -2.27
C MET A 54 -3.28 9.08 -2.93
N LYS A 55 -4.47 9.23 -3.51
CA LYS A 55 -4.91 10.50 -4.08
C LYS A 55 -4.98 11.61 -3.03
N ALA A 56 -5.61 11.34 -1.88
CA ALA A 56 -5.71 12.31 -0.80
C ALA A 56 -4.33 12.66 -0.22
N PHE A 57 -3.44 11.67 -0.09
CA PHE A 57 -2.10 11.87 0.41
C PHE A 57 -1.23 12.70 -0.55
N ASN A 58 -1.34 12.47 -1.85
CA ASN A 58 -0.63 13.29 -2.85
C ASN A 58 -1.10 14.75 -2.80
N ASN A 59 -2.41 14.99 -2.72
CA ASN A 59 -2.95 16.34 -2.57
C ASN A 59 -2.43 17.01 -1.28
N TYR A 60 -2.37 16.24 -0.19
CA TYR A 60 -1.80 16.72 1.07
C TYR A 60 -0.32 17.11 0.92
N LEU A 61 0.48 16.27 0.26
CA LEU A 61 1.88 16.58 -0.02
C LEU A 61 2.04 17.82 -0.90
N GLU A 62 1.20 18.00 -1.91
CA GLU A 62 1.23 19.18 -2.77
C GLU A 62 0.97 20.46 -1.97
N LEU A 63 -0.05 20.47 -1.11
CA LEU A 63 -0.37 21.60 -0.24
C LEU A 63 0.75 21.91 0.75
N GLU A 64 1.28 20.89 1.43
CA GLU A 64 2.37 21.08 2.40
C GLU A 64 3.68 21.53 1.76
N LEU A 65 3.87 21.28 0.46
CA LEU A 65 5.08 21.63 -0.27
C LEU A 65 4.90 22.87 -1.17
N GLU A 66 3.73 23.51 -1.14
CA GLU A 66 3.36 24.62 -2.02
C GLU A 66 4.36 25.77 -1.91
N ASP A 67 4.62 26.27 -0.70
CA ASP A 67 5.60 27.34 -0.46
C ASP A 67 6.99 27.02 -1.03
N CYS A 68 7.46 25.77 -0.84
CA CYS A 68 8.75 25.34 -1.36
C CYS A 68 8.75 25.28 -2.90
N ILE A 69 7.64 24.85 -3.50
CA ILE A 69 7.47 24.80 -4.95
C ILE A 69 7.46 26.21 -5.53
N GLU A 70 6.73 27.13 -4.90
CA GLU A 70 6.67 28.53 -5.32
C GLU A 70 8.05 29.21 -5.23
N GLU A 71 8.76 29.06 -4.11
CA GLU A 71 10.10 29.64 -3.94
C GLU A 71 11.09 29.09 -4.99
N ILE A 72 11.05 27.77 -5.26
CA ILE A 72 11.85 27.15 -6.31
C ILE A 72 11.50 27.75 -7.68
N ASN A 73 10.21 27.85 -8.02
CA ASN A 73 9.75 28.36 -9.31
C ASN A 73 10.10 29.83 -9.51
N LEU A 74 10.08 30.65 -8.45
CA LEU A 74 10.52 32.04 -8.48
C LEU A 74 12.03 32.12 -8.72
N LEU A 75 12.81 31.35 -7.97
CA LEU A 75 14.27 31.35 -8.08
C LEU A 75 14.74 30.84 -9.45
N GLU A 76 14.08 29.83 -10.02
CA GLU A 76 14.36 29.36 -11.39
C GLU A 76 14.09 30.45 -12.45
N ARG A 77 13.02 31.23 -12.28
CA ARG A 77 12.72 32.38 -13.16
C ARG A 77 13.79 33.47 -13.04
N GLU A 78 14.21 33.81 -11.83
CA GLU A 78 15.27 34.79 -11.59
C GLU A 78 16.60 34.35 -12.21
N ILE A 79 17.00 33.09 -12.02
CA ILE A 79 18.20 32.50 -12.64
C ILE A 79 18.14 32.65 -14.15
N LYS A 80 17.00 32.33 -14.77
CA LYS A 80 16.81 32.46 -16.22
C LYS A 80 16.95 33.91 -16.70
N MET A 81 16.45 34.89 -15.95
CA MET A 81 16.62 36.31 -16.26
C MET A 81 18.08 36.76 -16.16
N ILE A 82 18.81 36.32 -15.15
CA ILE A 82 20.21 36.70 -14.92
C ILE A 82 21.14 36.05 -15.94
N GLN A 83 20.86 34.81 -16.34
CA GLN A 83 21.58 34.13 -17.42
C GLN A 83 21.58 34.94 -18.71
N ASN A 84 20.46 35.59 -19.03
CA ASN A 84 20.35 36.45 -20.21
C ASN A 84 21.09 37.79 -20.08
N LYS A 85 21.45 38.21 -18.85
CA LYS A 85 22.09 39.50 -18.55
C LYS A 85 23.60 39.40 -18.27
N GLY A 86 24.15 38.19 -18.12
CA GLY A 86 25.60 37.95 -18.01
C GLY A 86 26.23 38.14 -16.62
N ASN A 87 25.45 38.24 -15.53
CA ASN A 87 26.00 38.46 -14.18
C ASN A 87 26.47 37.14 -13.53
N SER A 88 27.78 36.84 -13.61
CA SER A 88 28.33 35.51 -13.27
C SER A 88 28.26 35.12 -11.79
N ARG A 89 28.54 36.05 -10.87
CA ARG A 89 28.59 35.74 -9.41
C ARG A 89 27.20 35.54 -8.81
N GLU A 90 26.30 36.48 -9.06
CA GLU A 90 24.89 36.42 -8.62
C GLU A 90 24.19 35.16 -9.14
N LEU A 91 24.53 34.75 -10.37
CA LEU A 91 24.02 33.51 -10.96
C LEU A 91 24.47 32.26 -10.19
N GLN A 92 25.74 32.19 -9.78
CA GLN A 92 26.26 31.05 -9.02
C GLN A 92 25.62 30.99 -7.63
N ASP A 93 25.51 32.12 -6.93
CA ASP A 93 24.90 32.18 -5.60
C ASP A 93 23.44 31.71 -5.63
N LYS A 94 22.65 32.17 -6.62
CA LYS A 94 21.27 31.72 -6.79
C LYS A 94 21.15 30.24 -7.17
N LYS A 95 22.09 29.70 -7.97
CA LYS A 95 22.12 28.26 -8.29
C LYS A 95 22.40 27.40 -7.07
N ILE A 96 23.29 27.85 -6.17
CA ILE A 96 23.54 27.16 -4.89
C ILE A 96 22.26 27.18 -4.05
N LYS A 97 21.65 28.35 -3.87
CA LYS A 97 20.37 28.47 -3.14
C LYS A 97 19.28 27.56 -3.73
N LEU A 98 19.18 27.46 -5.06
CA LEU A 98 18.22 26.58 -5.72
C LEU A 98 18.45 25.11 -5.38
N LYS A 99 19.72 24.67 -5.36
CA LYS A 99 20.09 23.31 -4.99
C LYS A 99 19.71 23.01 -3.54
N ASP A 100 19.98 23.95 -2.63
CA ASP A 100 19.66 23.78 -1.21
C ASP A 100 18.15 23.75 -0.97
N LEU A 101 17.36 24.60 -1.64
CA LEU A 101 15.89 24.56 -1.58
C LEU A 101 15.32 23.25 -2.12
N LYS A 102 15.86 22.72 -3.23
CA LYS A 102 15.44 21.41 -3.77
C LYS A 102 15.69 20.29 -2.76
N ARG A 103 16.85 20.29 -2.10
CA ARG A 103 17.16 19.33 -1.03
C ARG A 103 16.21 19.50 0.16
N ALA A 104 15.96 20.72 0.62
CA ALA A 104 15.05 20.97 1.73
C ALA A 104 13.61 20.50 1.44
N LYS A 105 13.14 20.67 0.19
CA LYS A 105 11.84 20.13 -0.27
C LYS A 105 11.81 18.60 -0.23
N GLU A 106 12.89 17.94 -0.64
CA GLU A 106 13.02 16.48 -0.58
C GLU A 106 12.99 15.99 0.87
N ASP A 107 13.74 16.64 1.76
CA ASP A 107 13.78 16.32 3.20
C ASP A 107 12.40 16.50 3.84
N LYS A 108 11.70 17.60 3.53
CA LYS A 108 10.32 17.84 3.99
C LYS A 108 9.39 16.76 3.46
N THR A 109 9.51 16.36 2.19
CA THR A 109 8.69 15.26 1.66
C THR A 109 8.93 13.97 2.43
N MET A 110 10.20 13.59 2.64
CA MET A 110 10.55 12.36 3.33
C MET A 110 10.00 12.35 4.76
N LYS A 111 10.08 13.48 5.47
CA LYS A 111 9.48 13.65 6.80
C LYS A 111 7.97 13.46 6.77
N LEU A 112 7.25 14.08 5.84
CA LEU A 112 5.79 13.95 5.71
C LEU A 112 5.36 12.51 5.41
N CYS A 113 6.09 11.83 4.52
CA CYS A 113 5.89 10.41 4.24
C CYS A 113 6.08 9.57 5.51
N TYR A 114 7.20 9.76 6.23
CA TYR A 114 7.50 9.00 7.44
C TYR A 114 6.42 9.17 8.52
N GLU A 115 6.02 10.41 8.82
CA GLU A 115 4.99 10.70 9.82
C GLU A 115 3.63 10.08 9.44
N THR A 116 3.29 10.11 8.15
CA THR A 116 2.06 9.47 7.66
C THR A 116 2.12 7.96 7.82
N MET A 117 3.24 7.34 7.46
CA MET A 117 3.44 5.89 7.64
C MET A 117 3.38 5.47 9.11
N LYS A 118 3.93 6.29 10.02
CA LYS A 118 3.86 6.05 11.46
C LYS A 118 2.40 6.06 11.96
N LYS A 119 1.59 7.02 11.49
CA LYS A 119 0.15 7.09 11.82
C LYS A 119 -0.62 5.87 11.29
N LEU A 120 -0.32 5.43 10.07
CA LEU A 120 -0.92 4.21 9.50
C LEU A 120 -0.54 2.95 10.29
N LYS A 121 0.71 2.84 10.75
CA LYS A 121 1.18 1.71 11.57
C LYS A 121 0.49 1.65 12.94
N ILE A 122 0.20 2.81 13.55
CA ILE A 122 -0.56 2.88 14.80
C ILE A 122 -2.01 2.42 14.58
N ALA A 123 -2.64 2.87 13.49
CA ALA A 123 -3.98 2.41 13.14
C ALA A 123 -4.06 0.89 12.95
N ASP A 124 -3.04 0.26 12.34
CA ASP A 124 -2.94 -1.20 12.17
C ASP A 124 -2.82 -1.95 13.52
N LEU A 125 -2.13 -1.37 14.51
CA LEU A 125 -1.99 -1.95 15.85
C LEU A 125 -3.30 -1.88 16.65
N ASP A 126 -4.06 -0.80 16.56
CA ASP A 126 -5.40 -0.72 17.19
C ASP A 126 -6.40 -1.68 16.55
N GLU A 127 -6.23 -1.96 15.25
CA GLU A 127 -7.04 -2.90 14.47
C GLU A 127 -6.60 -4.36 14.63
N SER A 128 -5.43 -4.63 15.24
CA SER A 128 -4.87 -5.98 15.48
C SER A 128 -5.72 -6.89 16.39
N ARG A 129 -6.85 -6.39 16.93
CA ARG A 129 -7.95 -7.23 17.43
C ARG A 129 -8.65 -8.04 16.32
N PHE A 130 -8.45 -7.68 15.06
CA PHE A 130 -8.82 -8.44 13.87
C PHE A 130 -7.55 -8.77 13.08
N LYS A 131 -7.19 -10.06 13.02
CA LYS A 131 -5.99 -10.54 12.30
C LYS A 131 -6.14 -10.35 10.78
N PHE A 132 -5.85 -9.16 10.27
CA PHE A 132 -5.80 -8.90 8.82
C PHE A 132 -4.37 -9.08 8.29
N GLY A 133 -4.04 -10.33 7.92
CA GLY A 133 -2.79 -10.62 7.21
C GLY A 133 -2.76 -9.92 5.85
N GLY A 134 -1.98 -8.84 5.72
CA GLY A 134 -1.65 -8.27 4.40
C GLY A 134 -1.50 -6.75 4.30
N ILE A 135 -1.43 -5.99 5.40
CA ILE A 135 -1.15 -4.55 5.36
C ILE A 135 0.33 -4.28 5.01
N ASN A 136 1.25 -5.15 5.42
CA ASN A 136 2.67 -5.07 5.04
C ASN A 136 2.87 -4.98 3.52
N LYS A 137 2.15 -5.78 2.72
CA LYS A 137 2.22 -5.74 1.25
C LYS A 137 1.74 -4.42 0.65
N TRP A 138 0.84 -3.74 1.35
CA TRP A 138 0.28 -2.46 0.95
C TRP A 138 1.30 -1.32 1.14
N ILE A 139 2.01 -1.33 2.26
CA ILE A 139 3.13 -0.43 2.56
C ILE A 139 4.22 -0.54 1.49
N TYR A 140 4.64 -1.77 1.15
CA TYR A 140 5.63 -2.00 0.09
C TYR A 140 5.17 -1.46 -1.28
N THR A 141 3.87 -1.55 -1.59
CA THR A 141 3.31 -1.09 -2.87
C THR A 141 3.26 0.43 -2.93
N VAL A 142 2.87 1.10 -1.85
CA VAL A 142 2.86 2.57 -1.74
C VAL A 142 4.27 3.14 -1.85
N VAL A 143 5.23 2.51 -1.18
CA VAL A 143 6.64 2.90 -1.23
C VAL A 143 7.24 2.70 -2.63
N ALA A 144 6.97 1.56 -3.27
CA ALA A 144 7.45 1.29 -4.62
C ALA A 144 6.83 2.26 -5.65
N PHE A 145 5.55 2.61 -5.50
CA PHE A 145 4.85 3.53 -6.38
C PHE A 145 5.34 4.99 -6.23
N LEU A 146 5.58 5.44 -4.99
CA LEU A 146 6.20 6.76 -4.74
C LEU A 146 7.62 6.87 -5.31
N SER A 147 8.34 5.74 -5.39
CA SER A 147 9.67 5.67 -6.03
C SER A 147 9.59 5.73 -7.56
N LEU A 148 8.54 5.14 -8.16
CA LEU A 148 8.29 5.15 -9.61
C LEU A 148 7.80 6.52 -10.12
N CYS A 149 6.98 7.24 -9.35
CA CYS A 149 6.43 8.54 -9.76
C CYS A 149 7.47 9.67 -9.80
N ARG A 150 8.67 9.50 -9.21
CA ARG A 150 9.66 10.58 -9.09
C ARG A 150 10.80 10.57 -10.09
N GLY A 151 10.86 9.63 -11.04
CA GLY A 151 11.78 9.67 -12.18
C GLY A 151 13.28 9.70 -11.85
N ASN A 152 13.64 9.65 -10.56
CA ASN A 152 14.97 9.60 -10.03
C ASN A 152 14.87 9.00 -8.63
N ILE A 153 15.75 8.01 -8.37
CA ILE A 153 16.35 7.62 -7.09
C ILE A 153 16.39 6.09 -6.97
N SER A 154 17.54 5.56 -7.38
CA SER A 154 18.03 4.21 -7.13
C SER A 154 18.48 3.97 -5.68
N VAL A 155 18.00 4.74 -4.69
CA VAL A 155 18.61 4.76 -3.35
C VAL A 155 17.61 4.50 -2.20
N ASN A 156 16.30 4.72 -2.40
CA ASN A 156 15.32 4.60 -1.30
C ASN A 156 14.66 3.22 -1.15
N LEU A 157 14.79 2.32 -2.12
CA LEU A 157 14.24 0.96 -2.00
C LEU A 157 14.99 0.13 -0.95
N VAL A 158 16.29 0.36 -0.78
CA VAL A 158 17.17 -0.40 0.13
C VAL A 158 16.96 0.00 1.60
N LEU A 159 16.77 1.30 1.87
CA LEU A 159 16.56 1.82 3.23
C LEU A 159 15.20 1.42 3.80
N ILE A 160 14.17 1.28 2.96
CA ILE A 160 12.84 0.82 3.40
C ILE A 160 12.81 -0.71 3.56
N LEU A 161 13.66 -1.46 2.85
CA LEU A 161 13.86 -2.88 3.09
C LEU A 161 14.59 -3.19 4.42
N HIS A 162 15.41 -2.27 4.93
CA HIS A 162 16.20 -2.46 6.16
C HIS A 162 15.47 -2.06 7.46
N LEU A 163 14.34 -1.34 7.35
CA LEU A 163 13.56 -0.85 8.49
C LEU A 163 12.28 -1.69 8.77
N LEU A 164 12.13 -2.81 8.07
CA LEU A 164 11.09 -3.84 8.25
C LEU A 164 11.75 -5.18 8.56
#